data_AF-A0A931XW89-F1
#
_entry.id   AF-A0A931XW89-F1
#
_cell.length_a   1.000
_cell.length_b   1.000
_cell.length_c   1.000
_cell.angle_alpha   90.00
_cell.angle_beta   90.00
_cell.angle_gamma   90.00
#
_symmetry.space_group_name_H-M   'P 1'
#
loop_
_entity.id
_entity.type
_entity.pdbx_description
1 polymer ?
#
loop_
_entity_poly.entity_id
_entity_poly.type
_entity_poly.pdbx_seq_one_letter_code
_entity_poly.pdbx_strand_id
1 'polypeptide(L)'
;MTLARWMLGVVAVARLAPDGCGGDSSGDPPGPADTGAEVRDASAETDARRKPQPGDLCVTRADCDDDVFCTGVEECIAGRCTSPRNAACRDPGGCAVATCDEAALGCAFDATKGSCTDGVCTSNGGCRPLDGCTGDADPKCDDARSCTDDLCVSGQCVHLPVDARCPSVGACGVGVCLGDSVAHPSGCGARPDASRCAETEGCAVDLSCVALPASCADDHDCADGSWCDGVERCVSGRCVHGTRTTCAGRDACEHASCSAAGVGDPWCRITRLPRCP
;
A
#
# COMPACT_ATOMS: atom_id res chain seq x y z
N MET A 1 -42.02 -13.21 11.28
CA MET A 1 -42.84 -13.48 10.09
C MET A 1 -42.54 -12.42 9.03
N THR A 2 -41.56 -12.66 8.16
CA THR A 2 -41.57 -12.22 6.75
C THR A 2 -40.46 -12.96 6.03
N LEU A 3 -40.87 -13.77 5.05
CA LEU A 3 -40.04 -14.58 4.16
C LEU A 3 -39.67 -13.75 2.92
N ALA A 4 -38.45 -13.90 2.39
CA ALA A 4 -38.19 -13.78 0.96
C ALA A 4 -36.88 -14.49 0.59
N ARG A 5 -36.92 -15.21 -0.53
CA ARG A 5 -36.12 -16.36 -0.94
C ARG A 5 -35.73 -16.13 -2.40
N TRP A 6 -34.45 -16.17 -2.77
CA TRP A 6 -33.97 -16.21 -4.16
C TRP A 6 -32.62 -16.95 -4.19
N MET A 7 -32.56 -18.23 -4.58
CA MET A 7 -32.52 -18.83 -5.94
C MET A 7 -31.09 -18.98 -6.49
N LEU A 8 -30.62 -20.24 -6.49
CA LEU A 8 -29.46 -20.74 -7.22
C LEU A 8 -29.71 -20.70 -8.74
N GLY A 9 -28.64 -20.48 -9.52
CA GLY A 9 -28.63 -20.69 -10.97
C GLY A 9 -27.31 -21.30 -11.44
N VAL A 10 -27.36 -22.55 -11.90
CA VAL A 10 -26.29 -23.33 -12.55
C VAL A 10 -26.54 -23.30 -14.06
N VAL A 11 -25.52 -23.05 -14.89
CA VAL A 11 -25.47 -23.38 -16.34
C VAL A 11 -23.99 -23.63 -16.68
N ALA A 12 -23.52 -24.88 -16.80
CA ALA A 12 -23.60 -25.84 -17.92
C ALA A 12 -22.63 -25.55 -19.09
N VAL A 13 -21.88 -26.61 -19.40
CA VAL A 13 -20.73 -26.76 -20.30
C VAL A 13 -21.16 -26.85 -21.77
N ALA A 14 -20.33 -26.36 -22.70
CA ALA A 14 -20.25 -26.93 -24.05
C ALA A 14 -18.84 -26.77 -24.65
N ARG A 15 -18.18 -27.90 -24.90
CA ARG A 15 -16.99 -28.06 -25.77
C ARG A 15 -17.48 -28.42 -27.18
N LEU A 16 -16.91 -27.82 -28.22
CA LEU A 16 -16.86 -28.38 -29.58
C LEU A 16 -15.60 -27.89 -30.31
N ALA A 17 -14.68 -28.82 -30.58
CA ALA A 17 -13.78 -28.90 -31.75
C ALA A 17 -14.30 -30.11 -32.59
N PRO A 18 -13.84 -30.45 -33.82
CA PRO A 18 -12.60 -30.14 -34.55
C PRO A 18 -12.88 -29.70 -36.03
N ASP A 19 -11.90 -29.38 -36.89
CA ASP A 19 -11.21 -30.25 -37.88
C ASP A 19 -10.13 -29.36 -38.57
N GLY A 20 -8.85 -29.76 -38.79
CA GLY A 20 -8.36 -30.67 -39.85
C GLY A 20 -8.48 -30.01 -41.25
N CYS A 21 -7.50 -29.90 -42.17
CA CYS A 21 -6.23 -30.57 -42.48
C CYS A 21 -5.42 -29.67 -43.47
N GLY A 22 -4.09 -29.76 -43.56
CA GLY A 22 -3.35 -30.39 -44.68
C GLY A 22 -2.97 -29.36 -45.78
N GLY A 23 -1.70 -29.03 -46.05
CA GLY A 23 -0.74 -29.81 -46.85
C GLY A 23 -1.01 -29.63 -48.36
N ASP A 24 -0.12 -29.46 -49.33
CA ASP A 24 1.33 -29.52 -49.43
C ASP A 24 1.76 -28.83 -50.74
N SER A 25 3.05 -28.51 -50.82
CA SER A 25 3.84 -28.11 -51.98
C SER A 25 3.78 -29.07 -53.18
N SER A 26 3.83 -28.52 -54.40
CA SER A 26 4.41 -29.18 -55.59
C SER A 26 4.79 -28.12 -56.63
N GLY A 27 6.05 -28.15 -57.09
CA GLY A 27 6.54 -27.35 -58.21
C GLY A 27 6.69 -28.20 -59.47
N ASP A 28 6.84 -27.54 -60.61
CA ASP A 28 7.74 -27.91 -61.73
C ASP A 28 7.77 -26.77 -62.80
N PRO A 29 8.80 -26.68 -63.69
CA PRO A 29 9.29 -25.48 -64.38
C PRO A 29 9.11 -25.56 -65.93
N PRO A 30 9.97 -24.93 -66.80
CA PRO A 30 10.04 -23.52 -67.20
C PRO A 30 9.81 -23.22 -68.72
N GLY A 31 9.62 -21.95 -69.06
CA GLY A 31 9.96 -21.33 -70.37
C GLY A 31 8.80 -20.76 -71.21
N PRO A 32 9.03 -19.87 -72.21
CA PRO A 32 10.28 -19.22 -72.63
C PRO A 32 10.27 -17.69 -72.45
N ALA A 33 11.43 -17.09 -72.70
CA ALA A 33 11.67 -15.65 -72.72
C ALA A 33 10.98 -14.97 -73.92
N ASP A 34 10.37 -13.81 -73.68
CA ASP A 34 10.17 -12.79 -74.70
C ASP A 34 10.62 -11.43 -74.17
N THR A 35 11.58 -10.87 -74.91
CA THR A 35 12.10 -9.53 -74.80
C THR A 35 11.04 -8.51 -75.20
N GLY A 36 10.73 -7.56 -74.33
CA GLY A 36 9.79 -6.49 -74.65
C GLY A 36 9.88 -5.35 -73.64
N ALA A 37 10.92 -4.53 -73.77
CA ALA A 37 10.92 -3.21 -73.17
C ALA A 37 9.85 -2.36 -73.86
N GLU A 38 8.68 -2.24 -73.23
CA GLU A 38 7.75 -1.16 -73.54
C GLU A 38 7.76 -0.17 -72.37
N VAL A 39 8.50 0.91 -72.59
CA VAL A 39 8.30 2.18 -71.90
C VAL A 39 6.84 2.56 -72.16
N ARG A 40 6.00 2.55 -71.12
CA ARG A 40 4.71 3.21 -71.18
C ARG A 40 4.76 4.43 -70.28
N ASP A 41 4.80 5.55 -70.99
CA ASP A 41 4.63 6.90 -70.51
C ASP A 41 3.58 7.00 -69.42
N ALA A 42 3.97 7.71 -68.36
CA ALA A 42 3.05 8.35 -67.46
C ALA A 42 2.22 9.36 -68.25
N SER A 43 0.90 9.32 -68.10
CA SER A 43 0.10 10.53 -67.95
C SER A 43 -1.32 10.21 -67.47
N ALA A 44 -1.59 10.74 -66.26
CA ALA A 44 -2.86 11.31 -65.86
C ALA A 44 -4.07 10.38 -65.70
N GLU A 45 -4.14 9.72 -64.54
CA GLU A 45 -5.38 9.79 -63.76
C GLU A 45 -5.20 10.88 -62.70
N THR A 46 -6.22 11.74 -62.61
CA THR A 46 -6.30 12.91 -61.75
C THR A 46 -6.19 12.55 -60.26
N ASP A 47 -5.02 12.87 -59.70
CA ASP A 47 -4.77 13.49 -58.38
C ASP A 47 -5.75 13.14 -57.24
N ALA A 48 -5.78 11.86 -56.86
CA ALA A 48 -5.69 11.52 -55.45
C ALA A 48 -4.22 11.18 -55.18
N ARG A 49 -3.40 12.18 -54.83
CA ARG A 49 -2.05 11.93 -54.33
C ARG A 49 -2.13 10.82 -53.29
N ARG A 50 -1.47 9.70 -53.57
CA ARG A 50 -1.28 8.64 -52.60
C ARG A 50 -0.66 9.29 -51.36
N LYS A 51 -1.35 9.16 -50.23
CA LYS A 51 -0.89 9.60 -48.92
C LYS A 51 0.57 9.15 -48.69
N PRO A 52 1.48 10.04 -48.22
CA PRO A 52 2.87 9.70 -47.91
C PRO A 52 2.97 8.43 -47.04
N GLN A 53 4.02 7.64 -47.22
CA GLN A 53 4.24 6.40 -46.48
C GLN A 53 5.64 6.36 -45.84
N PRO A 54 5.85 5.53 -44.80
CA PRO A 54 7.18 5.30 -44.24
C PRO A 54 8.16 4.85 -45.32
N GLY A 55 9.29 5.55 -45.43
CA GLY A 55 10.35 5.32 -46.42
C GLY A 55 10.28 6.22 -47.66
N ASP A 56 9.17 6.93 -47.88
CA ASP A 56 9.04 7.90 -48.98
C ASP A 56 10.06 9.05 -48.81
N LEU A 57 10.46 9.65 -49.94
CA LEU A 57 11.42 10.76 -49.93
C LEU A 57 10.76 12.04 -49.43
N CYS A 58 11.49 12.84 -48.67
CA CYS A 58 11.01 14.11 -48.12
C CYS A 58 12.13 15.16 -48.05
N VAL A 59 11.75 16.43 -48.02
CA VAL A 59 12.65 17.57 -47.76
C VAL A 59 12.28 18.23 -46.44
N THR A 60 10.99 18.27 -46.12
CA THR A 60 10.42 18.84 -44.90
C THR A 60 9.48 17.86 -44.24
N ARG A 61 9.09 18.14 -43.00
CA ARG A 61 8.08 17.36 -42.28
C ARG A 61 6.73 17.34 -43.01
N ALA A 62 6.34 18.43 -43.66
CA ALA A 62 5.06 18.53 -44.37
C ALA A 62 4.96 17.57 -45.56
N ASP A 63 6.08 17.09 -46.11
CA ASP A 63 6.08 16.10 -47.19
C ASP A 63 5.70 14.69 -46.69
N CYS A 64 5.75 14.49 -45.36
CA CYS A 64 5.44 13.23 -44.70
C CYS A 64 4.04 13.20 -44.10
N ASP A 65 3.36 14.35 -44.01
CA ASP A 65 2.02 14.48 -43.44
C ASP A 65 1.01 13.81 -44.38
N ASP A 66 0.36 12.76 -43.88
CA ASP A 66 -0.65 11.99 -44.59
C ASP A 66 -2.08 12.36 -44.19
N ASP A 67 -2.27 13.42 -43.42
CA ASP A 67 -3.54 13.80 -42.77
C ASP A 67 -4.15 12.65 -41.94
N VAL A 68 -3.33 11.70 -41.45
CA VAL A 68 -3.76 10.61 -40.57
C VAL A 68 -2.93 10.64 -39.29
N PHE A 69 -3.57 11.04 -38.19
CA PHE A 69 -2.87 11.32 -36.94
C PHE A 69 -2.36 10.03 -36.27
N CYS A 70 -3.13 8.93 -36.28
CA CYS A 70 -2.75 7.72 -35.53
C CYS A 70 -1.74 6.81 -36.24
N THR A 71 -1.50 6.97 -37.53
CA THR A 71 -0.52 6.18 -38.30
C THR A 71 0.91 6.66 -38.09
N GLY A 72 1.11 7.88 -37.58
CA GLY A 72 2.37 8.36 -37.03
C GLY A 72 3.49 8.57 -38.07
N VAL A 73 3.20 9.17 -39.21
CA VAL A 73 4.20 9.54 -40.24
C VAL A 73 4.44 11.04 -40.18
N GLU A 74 5.39 11.49 -39.35
CA GLU A 74 5.49 12.94 -39.06
C GLU A 74 6.93 13.45 -38.91
N GLU A 75 7.94 12.68 -39.32
CA GLU A 75 9.32 13.18 -39.34
C GLU A 75 10.06 12.81 -40.63
N CYS A 76 10.61 13.84 -41.26
CA CYS A 76 11.56 13.71 -42.34
C CYS A 76 12.97 13.61 -41.77
N ILE A 77 13.48 12.38 -41.64
CA ILE A 77 14.81 12.10 -41.09
C ILE A 77 15.69 11.58 -42.21
N ALA A 78 16.84 12.24 -42.42
CA ALA A 78 17.80 11.87 -43.47
C ALA A 78 17.17 11.76 -44.88
N GLY A 79 16.20 12.63 -45.18
CA GLY A 79 15.51 12.68 -46.48
C GLY A 79 14.48 11.56 -46.70
N ARG A 80 14.09 10.84 -45.64
CA ARG A 80 13.03 9.83 -45.70
C ARG A 80 12.00 10.02 -44.59
N CYS A 81 10.74 9.76 -44.91
CA CYS A 81 9.66 9.74 -43.92
C CYS A 81 9.84 8.53 -43.01
N THR A 82 9.86 8.76 -41.70
CA THR A 82 9.96 7.69 -40.71
C THR A 82 8.69 7.63 -39.86
N SER A 83 8.27 6.41 -39.52
CA SER A 83 7.18 6.16 -38.58
C SER A 83 7.73 5.39 -37.39
N PRO A 84 8.06 6.07 -36.28
CA PRO A 84 8.16 5.36 -35.01
C PRO A 84 6.75 4.85 -34.68
N ARG A 85 6.51 3.56 -34.94
CA ARG A 85 5.28 2.79 -34.61
C ARG A 85 4.43 3.44 -33.50
N ASN A 86 3.17 3.75 -33.79
CA ASN A 86 2.17 4.22 -32.80
C ASN A 86 2.66 5.34 -31.86
N ALA A 87 3.57 6.22 -32.31
CA ALA A 87 4.13 7.26 -31.45
C ALA A 87 3.15 8.39 -31.08
N ALA A 88 2.03 8.54 -31.79
CA ALA A 88 1.08 9.62 -31.52
C ALA A 88 0.52 9.55 -30.09
N CYS A 89 0.16 8.34 -29.64
CA CYS A 89 -0.45 8.12 -28.33
C CYS A 89 0.32 7.06 -27.57
N ARG A 90 1.49 7.44 -27.06
CA ARG A 90 2.12 6.69 -25.97
C ARG A 90 1.52 7.18 -24.67
N ASP A 91 1.14 6.26 -23.79
CA ASP A 91 0.95 6.61 -22.40
C ASP A 91 2.31 7.02 -21.81
N PRO A 92 2.56 8.31 -21.53
CA PRO A 92 3.85 8.76 -21.04
C PRO A 92 4.12 8.25 -19.61
N GLY A 93 3.06 7.89 -18.88
CA GLY A 93 3.10 7.49 -17.49
C GLY A 93 2.98 5.99 -17.24
N GLY A 94 2.59 5.21 -18.24
CA GLY A 94 2.48 3.75 -18.18
C GLY A 94 1.31 3.20 -17.34
N CYS A 95 0.35 4.04 -16.95
CA CYS A 95 -0.77 3.70 -16.08
C CYS A 95 -2.17 4.05 -16.65
N ALA A 96 -2.32 4.44 -17.92
CA ALA A 96 -3.60 4.59 -18.60
C ALA A 96 -3.64 3.85 -19.94
N VAL A 97 -4.84 3.42 -20.33
CA VAL A 97 -5.06 2.95 -21.70
C VAL A 97 -5.13 4.17 -22.60
N ALA A 98 -4.08 4.39 -23.39
CA ALA A 98 -4.06 5.41 -24.44
C ALA A 98 -4.75 4.88 -25.70
N THR A 99 -5.84 5.52 -26.11
CA THR A 99 -6.53 5.24 -27.37
C THR A 99 -6.35 6.44 -28.29
N CYS A 100 -6.01 6.18 -29.55
CA CYS A 100 -5.90 7.24 -30.53
C CYS A 100 -7.26 7.53 -31.18
N ASP A 101 -7.60 8.81 -31.31
CA ASP A 101 -8.83 9.28 -31.94
C ASP A 101 -8.48 10.13 -33.17
N GLU A 102 -8.72 9.55 -34.34
CA GLU A 102 -8.49 10.22 -35.64
C GLU A 102 -9.43 11.41 -35.87
N ALA A 103 -10.66 11.36 -35.34
CA ALA A 103 -11.63 12.44 -35.52
C ALA A 103 -11.27 13.66 -34.67
N ALA A 104 -10.66 13.43 -33.51
CA ALA A 104 -10.19 14.48 -32.61
C ALA A 104 -8.75 14.94 -32.90
N LEU A 105 -8.03 14.26 -33.82
CA LEU A 105 -6.60 14.45 -34.06
C LEU A 105 -5.80 14.46 -32.74
N GLY A 106 -6.09 13.49 -31.87
CA GLY A 106 -5.58 13.50 -30.50
C GLY A 106 -5.64 12.16 -29.76
N CYS A 107 -5.13 12.17 -28.52
CA CYS A 107 -5.05 11.00 -27.66
C CYS A 107 -6.06 11.07 -26.51
N ALA A 108 -6.85 10.01 -26.36
CA ALA A 108 -7.70 9.81 -25.19
C ALA A 108 -6.99 8.88 -24.19
N PHE A 109 -6.86 9.32 -22.94
CA PHE A 109 -6.28 8.51 -21.87
C PHE A 109 -7.40 8.05 -20.92
N ASP A 110 -7.62 6.74 -20.83
CA ASP A 110 -8.54 6.14 -19.87
C ASP A 110 -7.77 5.65 -18.64
N ALA A 111 -7.72 6.51 -17.63
CA ALA A 111 -7.09 6.24 -16.35
C ALA A 111 -7.79 5.14 -15.54
N THR A 112 -9.07 4.86 -15.80
CA THR A 112 -9.82 3.83 -15.06
C THR A 112 -9.49 2.41 -15.50
N LYS A 113 -8.82 2.27 -16.65
CA LYS A 113 -8.48 0.97 -17.26
C LYS A 113 -7.00 0.60 -17.16
N GLY A 114 -6.16 1.48 -16.62
CA GLY A 114 -4.76 1.15 -16.33
C GLY A 114 -4.55 0.75 -14.87
N SER A 115 -3.33 0.34 -14.53
CA SER A 115 -2.95 0.01 -13.16
C SER A 115 -1.55 0.50 -12.85
N CYS A 116 -1.33 1.00 -11.65
CA CYS A 116 -0.02 1.36 -11.15
C CYS A 116 0.38 0.35 -10.04
N THR A 117 1.67 0.02 -9.91
CA THR A 117 2.14 -0.87 -8.83
C THR A 117 1.92 -0.25 -7.45
N ASP A 118 2.13 1.07 -7.31
CA ASP A 118 2.12 1.79 -6.03
C ASP A 118 1.42 3.17 -6.14
N GLY A 119 0.26 3.25 -6.81
CA GLY A 119 -0.38 4.54 -7.04
C GLY A 119 -1.74 4.48 -7.73
N VAL A 120 -2.26 5.65 -8.04
CA VAL A 120 -3.46 5.81 -8.88
C VAL A 120 -3.09 6.41 -10.22
N CYS A 121 -3.78 5.94 -11.26
CA CYS A 121 -3.73 6.51 -12.60
C CYS A 121 -4.26 7.94 -12.55
N THR A 122 -3.52 8.89 -13.12
CA THR A 122 -3.98 10.27 -13.32
C THR A 122 -4.63 10.41 -14.69
N SER A 123 -5.41 11.48 -14.89
CA SER A 123 -6.03 11.80 -16.19
C SER A 123 -5.04 12.03 -17.33
N ASN A 124 -3.76 12.27 -17.01
CA ASN A 124 -2.70 12.49 -18.00
C ASN A 124 -1.88 11.21 -18.29
N GLY A 125 -2.36 10.04 -17.85
CA GLY A 125 -1.67 8.75 -18.00
C GLY A 125 -0.56 8.48 -16.99
N GLY A 126 -0.15 9.48 -16.21
CA GLY A 126 0.83 9.37 -15.12
C GLY A 126 0.38 8.51 -13.96
N CYS A 127 1.29 7.73 -13.36
CA CYS A 127 1.15 7.25 -12.00
C CYS A 127 1.31 8.42 -11.02
N ARG A 128 0.31 8.69 -10.19
CA ARG A 128 0.52 9.49 -8.97
C ARG A 128 0.67 8.53 -7.79
N PRO A 129 1.70 8.69 -6.95
CA PRO A 129 1.76 7.98 -5.68
C PRO A 129 0.45 8.20 -4.91
N LEU A 130 -0.09 7.15 -4.30
CA LEU A 130 -1.09 7.36 -3.26
C LEU A 130 -0.37 7.99 -2.07
N ASP A 131 -0.81 9.19 -1.67
CA ASP A 131 -0.51 9.72 -0.33
C ASP A 131 -1.32 8.86 0.64
N GLY A 132 -0.76 7.75 1.08
CA GLY A 132 -1.48 6.74 1.85
C GLY A 132 -1.04 5.32 1.58
N CYS A 133 -1.88 4.38 2.02
CA CYS A 133 -1.70 2.94 1.81
C CYS A 133 -2.74 2.39 0.83
N THR A 134 -2.44 1.23 0.26
CA THR A 134 -3.33 0.51 -0.68
C THR A 134 -3.95 -0.77 -0.10
N GLY A 135 -3.42 -1.23 1.04
CA GLY A 135 -3.92 -2.37 1.80
C GLY A 135 -3.10 -2.59 3.06
N ASP A 136 -3.54 -3.49 3.93
CA ASP A 136 -2.90 -3.74 5.25
C ASP A 136 -1.47 -4.28 5.11
N ALA A 137 -1.15 -4.97 4.02
CA ALA A 137 0.20 -5.49 3.74
C ALA A 137 1.09 -4.50 2.98
N ASP A 138 0.65 -3.25 2.78
CA ASP A 138 1.42 -2.22 2.10
C ASP A 138 2.65 -1.85 2.95
N PRO A 139 3.90 -2.03 2.44
CA PRO A 139 5.11 -1.72 3.20
C PRO A 139 5.23 -0.25 3.61
N LYS A 140 4.48 0.66 2.98
CA LYS A 140 4.41 2.08 3.39
C LYS A 140 3.59 2.29 4.65
N CYS A 141 2.82 1.28 5.05
CA CYS A 141 1.97 1.28 6.24
C CYS A 141 2.60 0.58 7.43
N ASP A 142 3.77 -0.04 7.26
CA ASP A 142 4.53 -0.68 8.33
C ASP A 142 5.28 0.40 9.15
N ASP A 143 4.97 0.55 10.44
CA ASP A 143 5.68 1.44 11.37
C ASP A 143 6.97 0.81 11.95
N ALA A 144 7.33 -0.37 11.45
CA ALA A 144 8.43 -1.22 11.89
C ALA A 144 8.32 -1.68 13.35
N ARG A 145 7.15 -1.59 13.99
CA ARG A 145 6.91 -2.05 15.37
C ARG A 145 6.21 -3.41 15.33
N SER A 146 6.92 -4.46 15.72
CA SER A 146 6.33 -5.81 15.68
C SER A 146 5.13 -6.02 16.63
N CYS A 147 4.86 -5.06 17.53
CA CYS A 147 3.71 -5.12 18.45
C CYS A 147 2.46 -4.42 17.93
N THR A 148 2.51 -3.70 16.81
CA THR A 148 1.36 -3.05 16.20
C THR A 148 0.75 -3.92 15.09
N ASP A 149 -0.54 -3.72 14.85
CA ASP A 149 -1.22 -4.12 13.62
C ASP A 149 -1.34 -2.90 12.71
N ASP A 150 -0.73 -3.00 11.53
CA ASP A 150 -0.73 -1.96 10.51
C ASP A 150 -1.93 -2.17 9.59
N LEU A 151 -2.90 -1.27 9.68
CA LEU A 151 -4.15 -1.35 8.95
C LEU A 151 -4.29 -0.16 8.01
N CYS A 152 -4.70 -0.47 6.78
CA CYS A 152 -5.03 0.52 5.79
C CYS A 152 -6.53 0.80 5.77
N VAL A 153 -6.93 1.89 6.41
CA VAL A 153 -8.34 2.28 6.51
C VAL A 153 -8.58 3.51 5.66
N SER A 154 -9.37 3.36 4.58
CA SER A 154 -9.72 4.45 3.65
C SER A 154 -8.49 5.18 3.06
N GLY A 155 -7.42 4.42 2.78
CA GLY A 155 -6.16 4.96 2.27
C GLY A 155 -5.27 5.60 3.34
N GLN A 156 -5.64 5.56 4.62
CA GLN A 156 -4.84 6.08 5.72
C GLN A 156 -4.29 4.95 6.57
N CYS A 157 -3.01 5.06 6.94
CA CYS A 157 -2.38 4.14 7.87
C CYS A 157 -2.82 4.40 9.31
N VAL A 158 -3.19 3.31 9.97
CA VAL A 158 -3.52 3.23 11.38
C VAL A 158 -2.70 2.08 11.97
N HIS A 159 -1.93 2.37 13.01
CA HIS A 159 -1.11 1.39 13.72
C HIS A 159 -1.78 1.09 15.06
N LEU A 160 -2.37 -0.10 15.22
CA LEU A 160 -3.10 -0.49 16.42
C LEU A 160 -2.20 -1.29 17.37
N PRO A 161 -2.01 -0.87 18.62
CA PRO A 161 -1.16 -1.60 19.56
C PRO A 161 -1.77 -2.95 19.98
N VAL A 162 -0.94 -3.99 20.03
CA VAL A 162 -1.32 -5.35 20.45
C VAL A 162 -0.41 -5.80 21.60
N ASP A 163 -0.83 -5.53 22.84
CA ASP A 163 -0.07 -5.86 24.06
C ASP A 163 0.36 -7.34 24.13
N ALA A 164 -0.49 -8.26 23.64
CA ALA A 164 -0.21 -9.69 23.68
C ALA A 164 1.03 -10.11 22.84
N ARG A 165 1.51 -9.25 21.93
CA ARG A 165 2.76 -9.47 21.17
C ARG A 165 4.00 -9.11 21.98
N CYS A 166 3.85 -8.40 23.08
CA CYS A 166 4.94 -8.02 23.95
C CYS A 166 5.12 -9.03 25.09
N PRO A 167 6.32 -9.60 25.24
CA PRO A 167 6.57 -10.54 26.32
C PRO A 167 6.52 -9.82 27.66
N SER A 168 6.04 -10.54 28.67
CA SER A 168 6.28 -10.16 30.06
C SER A 168 7.77 -10.29 30.37
N VAL A 169 8.30 -9.36 31.16
CA VAL A 169 9.71 -9.34 31.55
C VAL A 169 9.82 -9.06 33.05
N GLY A 170 10.89 -9.57 33.67
CA GLY A 170 11.01 -9.56 35.12
C GLY A 170 10.01 -10.50 35.82
N ALA A 171 9.94 -10.40 37.14
CA ALA A 171 9.03 -11.20 37.95
C ALA A 171 7.58 -10.74 37.83
N CYS A 172 7.37 -9.43 37.73
CA CYS A 172 6.04 -8.81 37.81
C CYS A 172 5.73 -7.84 36.67
N GLY A 173 6.61 -7.73 35.67
CA GLY A 173 6.36 -6.88 34.50
C GLY A 173 5.43 -7.54 33.48
N VAL A 174 4.39 -6.82 33.06
CA VAL A 174 3.47 -7.22 31.99
C VAL A 174 3.89 -6.51 30.70
N GLY A 175 4.08 -7.27 29.63
CA GLY A 175 4.36 -6.73 28.30
C GLY A 175 3.21 -5.86 27.78
N VAL A 176 3.55 -4.71 27.23
CA VAL A 176 2.61 -3.73 26.67
C VAL A 176 3.20 -3.15 25.39
N CYS A 177 2.35 -2.89 24.40
CA CYS A 177 2.76 -2.27 23.15
C CYS A 177 2.69 -0.75 23.30
N LEU A 178 3.86 -0.12 23.20
CA LEU A 178 4.03 1.32 23.38
C LEU A 178 4.31 2.04 22.04
N GLY A 179 4.47 1.27 20.96
CA GLY A 179 4.74 1.77 19.60
C GLY A 179 5.98 2.67 19.57
N ASP A 180 5.84 3.86 19.00
CA ASP A 180 6.91 4.87 18.92
C ASP A 180 7.24 5.56 20.24
N SER A 181 6.45 5.32 21.29
CA SER A 181 6.69 5.91 22.60
C SER A 181 7.88 5.28 23.33
N VAL A 182 8.53 4.26 22.75
CA VAL A 182 9.73 3.61 23.31
C VAL A 182 10.88 3.45 22.33
N ALA A 183 12.08 3.49 22.89
CA ALA A 183 13.32 3.25 22.16
C ALA A 183 13.51 1.78 21.74
N HIS A 184 12.76 0.84 22.32
CA HIS A 184 12.89 -0.57 21.96
C HIS A 184 12.45 -0.77 20.49
N PRO A 185 13.24 -1.44 19.65
CA PRO A 185 12.95 -1.56 18.22
C PRO A 185 11.56 -2.13 17.92
N SER A 186 11.13 -3.13 18.70
CA SER A 186 9.81 -3.76 18.53
C SER A 186 8.61 -2.90 18.96
N GLY A 187 8.83 -1.73 19.57
CA GLY A 187 7.76 -0.93 20.20
C GLY A 187 7.25 -1.50 21.52
N CYS A 188 7.80 -2.62 22.00
CA CYS A 188 7.40 -3.21 23.28
C CYS A 188 8.07 -2.53 24.47
N GLY A 189 7.30 -2.39 25.55
CA GLY A 189 7.81 -2.17 26.89
C GLY A 189 7.10 -3.05 27.90
N ALA A 190 7.31 -2.76 29.17
CA ALA A 190 6.68 -3.48 30.26
C ALA A 190 6.14 -2.52 31.31
N ARG A 191 5.00 -2.89 31.89
CA ARG A 191 4.36 -2.18 32.99
C ARG A 191 4.41 -3.02 34.26
N PRO A 192 4.76 -2.44 35.42
CA PRO A 192 4.64 -3.11 36.71
C PRO A 192 3.21 -3.61 36.97
N ASP A 193 3.06 -4.81 37.53
CA ASP A 193 1.78 -5.38 37.94
C ASP A 193 1.96 -6.19 39.23
N ALA A 194 1.65 -5.55 40.38
CA ALA A 194 1.80 -6.18 41.69
C ALA A 194 0.91 -7.42 41.89
N SER A 195 -0.14 -7.60 41.09
CA SER A 195 -0.95 -8.83 41.12
C SER A 195 -0.19 -10.10 40.73
N ARG A 196 1.03 -9.95 40.20
CA ARG A 196 1.96 -11.05 39.91
C ARG A 196 2.91 -11.38 41.06
N CYS A 197 2.93 -10.56 42.10
CA CYS A 197 3.72 -10.79 43.31
C CYS A 197 2.88 -11.45 44.41
N ALA A 198 3.52 -11.81 45.53
CA ALA A 198 2.76 -12.25 46.69
C ALA A 198 1.87 -11.11 47.22
N GLU A 199 0.79 -11.45 47.94
CA GLU A 199 -0.17 -10.46 48.49
C GLU A 199 0.50 -9.33 49.29
N THR A 200 1.71 -9.55 49.81
CA THR A 200 2.45 -8.60 50.65
C THR A 200 3.72 -8.06 50.00
N GLU A 201 3.73 -8.03 48.67
CA GLU A 201 4.81 -7.52 47.84
C GLU A 201 4.25 -6.56 46.78
N GLY A 202 4.96 -5.45 46.53
CA GLY A 202 4.75 -4.57 45.39
C GLY A 202 5.58 -5.01 44.19
N CYS A 203 5.31 -4.42 43.03
CA CYS A 203 6.12 -4.57 41.82
C CYS A 203 6.95 -3.31 41.58
N ALA A 204 8.23 -3.40 41.88
CA ALA A 204 9.16 -2.30 41.69
C ALA A 204 9.36 -1.98 40.20
N VAL A 205 9.88 -0.79 39.92
CA VAL A 205 10.16 -0.28 38.57
C VAL A 205 11.23 -1.07 37.80
N ASP A 206 12.06 -1.84 38.51
CA ASP A 206 12.99 -2.81 37.91
C ASP A 206 12.33 -4.17 37.61
N LEU A 207 11.00 -4.26 37.82
CA LEU A 207 10.13 -5.39 37.55
C LEU A 207 10.42 -6.60 38.45
N SER A 208 10.97 -6.33 39.63
CA SER A 208 11.11 -7.30 40.73
C SER A 208 9.98 -7.17 41.75
N CYS A 209 9.64 -8.28 42.40
CA CYS A 209 8.72 -8.27 43.54
C CYS A 209 9.49 -7.84 44.79
N VAL A 210 8.98 -6.83 45.50
CA VAL A 210 9.63 -6.24 46.68
C VAL A 210 8.65 -6.26 47.84
N ALA A 211 9.11 -6.70 49.01
CA ALA A 211 8.28 -6.78 50.20
C ALA A 211 7.74 -5.40 50.61
N LEU A 212 6.43 -5.35 50.88
CA LEU A 212 5.77 -4.19 51.48
C LEU A 212 6.09 -4.08 52.97
N PRO A 213 5.84 -2.91 53.60
CA PRO A 213 5.97 -2.76 55.04
C PRO A 213 5.19 -3.85 55.81
N ALA A 214 5.86 -4.47 56.78
CA ALA A 214 5.30 -5.63 57.49
C ALA A 214 4.07 -5.29 58.34
N SER A 215 3.90 -4.01 58.70
CA SER A 215 2.80 -3.52 59.53
C SER A 215 2.39 -2.11 59.15
N CYS A 216 1.12 -1.78 59.36
CA CYS A 216 0.53 -0.48 59.09
C CYS A 216 -0.56 -0.14 60.12
N ALA A 217 -0.80 1.14 60.34
CA ALA A 217 -1.99 1.65 61.04
C ALA A 217 -3.08 2.07 60.04
N ASP A 218 -2.68 2.63 58.89
CA ASP A 218 -3.57 3.01 57.79
C ASP A 218 -2.92 2.82 56.41
N ASP A 219 -3.66 3.10 55.33
CA ASP A 219 -3.21 2.89 53.95
C ASP A 219 -1.95 3.70 53.59
N HIS A 220 -1.72 4.86 54.21
CA HIS A 220 -0.56 5.70 53.90
C HIS A 220 0.76 5.04 54.34
N ASP A 221 0.74 4.25 55.42
CA ASP A 221 1.91 3.51 55.91
C ASP A 221 2.39 2.44 54.92
N CYS A 222 1.53 2.03 53.97
CA CYS A 222 1.82 0.99 53.00
C CYS A 222 2.42 1.51 51.69
N ALA A 223 2.46 2.83 51.50
CA ALA A 223 3.01 3.43 50.29
C ALA A 223 4.51 3.08 50.16
N ASP A 224 4.85 2.29 49.15
CA ASP A 224 6.23 1.92 48.82
C ASP A 224 6.91 2.97 47.90
N GLY A 225 6.17 4.02 47.53
CA GLY A 225 6.60 5.05 46.60
C GLY A 225 6.43 4.66 45.12
N SER A 226 5.92 3.47 44.84
CA SER A 226 5.59 2.96 43.51
C SER A 226 4.14 3.30 43.18
N TRP A 227 3.93 4.18 42.20
CA TRP A 227 2.57 4.54 41.75
C TRP A 227 2.08 3.65 40.59
N CYS A 228 2.99 2.81 40.08
CA CYS A 228 2.83 2.13 38.81
C CYS A 228 2.25 0.73 38.94
N ASP A 229 2.25 0.17 40.14
CA ASP A 229 1.85 -1.20 40.45
C ASP A 229 0.56 -1.27 41.28
N GLY A 230 0.12 -0.17 41.90
CA GLY A 230 -1.20 -0.05 42.49
C GLY A 230 -1.26 1.02 43.58
N VAL A 231 -2.33 0.98 44.39
CA VAL A 231 -2.39 1.67 45.69
C VAL A 231 -2.45 0.58 46.76
N GLU A 232 -1.43 0.51 47.59
CA GLU A 232 -1.29 -0.46 48.67
C GLU A 232 -2.32 -0.14 49.77
N ARG A 233 -2.84 -1.18 50.42
CA ARG A 233 -3.84 -1.02 51.48
C ARG A 233 -3.38 -1.67 52.77
N CYS A 234 -3.77 -1.04 53.88
CA CYS A 234 -3.62 -1.61 55.20
C CYS A 234 -4.82 -2.49 55.53
N VAL A 235 -4.62 -3.81 55.48
CA VAL A 235 -5.67 -4.78 55.80
C VAL A 235 -5.28 -5.52 57.07
N SER A 236 -6.05 -5.29 58.14
CA SER A 236 -5.84 -5.92 59.45
C SER A 236 -4.42 -5.72 60.01
N GLY A 237 -3.86 -4.51 59.81
CA GLY A 237 -2.53 -4.14 60.29
C GLY A 237 -1.37 -4.67 59.45
N ARG A 238 -1.63 -5.20 58.25
CA ARG A 238 -0.61 -5.66 57.29
C ARG A 238 -0.82 -4.99 55.94
N CYS A 239 0.27 -4.59 55.30
CA CYS A 239 0.20 -4.05 53.96
C CYS A 239 -0.04 -5.15 52.93
N VAL A 240 -1.04 -4.92 52.08
CA VAL A 240 -1.34 -5.74 50.92
C VAL A 240 -1.19 -4.91 49.65
N HIS A 241 -0.77 -5.56 48.58
CA HIS A 241 -0.52 -4.87 47.31
C HIS A 241 -1.79 -4.23 46.75
N GLY A 242 -1.59 -3.16 46.00
CA GLY A 242 -2.66 -2.56 45.23
C GLY A 242 -3.12 -3.42 44.06
N THR A 243 -4.36 -3.22 43.64
CA THR A 243 -4.81 -3.74 42.33
C THR A 243 -4.14 -2.97 41.19
N ARG A 244 -4.05 -3.59 40.02
CA ARG A 244 -3.39 -3.09 38.80
C ARG A 244 -3.50 -1.56 38.63
N THR A 245 -2.32 -0.92 38.58
CA THR A 245 -1.98 0.47 38.25
C THR A 245 -3.10 1.52 38.25
N THR A 246 -2.93 2.59 39.03
CA THR A 246 -3.70 3.83 38.85
C THR A 246 -3.23 4.64 37.63
N CYS A 247 -2.11 4.26 37.02
CA CYS A 247 -1.57 4.91 35.84
C CYS A 247 -2.08 4.25 34.55
N ALA A 248 -3.29 4.65 34.14
CA ALA A 248 -3.90 4.26 32.89
C ALA A 248 -4.39 5.51 32.14
N GLY A 249 -4.31 5.49 30.81
CA GLY A 249 -5.00 6.45 29.98
C GLY A 249 -6.50 6.34 30.19
N ARG A 250 -7.22 7.47 30.10
CA ARG A 250 -8.67 7.50 30.32
C ARG A 250 -9.44 6.82 29.18
N ASP A 251 -8.82 6.71 28.02
CA ASP A 251 -9.36 6.11 26.80
C ASP A 251 -8.21 5.59 25.90
N ALA A 252 -8.56 5.06 24.73
CA ALA A 252 -7.59 4.59 23.73
C ALA A 252 -6.70 5.70 23.15
N CYS A 253 -6.98 6.97 23.49
CA CYS A 253 -6.31 8.15 23.01
C CYS A 253 -5.23 8.66 23.95
N GLU A 254 -5.14 8.06 25.14
CA GLU A 254 -4.19 8.41 26.16
C GLU A 254 -3.27 7.22 26.42
N HIS A 255 -1.98 7.44 26.23
CA HIS A 255 -0.96 6.43 26.46
C HIS A 255 -0.25 6.71 27.79
N ALA A 256 -0.44 5.82 28.77
CA ALA A 256 0.17 5.93 30.07
C ALA A 256 1.53 5.22 30.10
N SER A 257 2.61 5.96 30.37
CA SER A 257 3.94 5.38 30.60
C SER A 257 4.42 5.60 32.03
N CYS A 258 5.06 4.56 32.56
CA CYS A 258 5.70 4.54 33.86
C CYS A 258 7.21 4.62 33.66
N SER A 259 7.87 5.67 34.17
CA SER A 259 9.33 5.80 34.12
C SER A 259 9.90 6.18 35.48
N ALA A 260 10.92 5.46 35.93
CA ALA A 260 11.67 5.80 37.13
C ALA A 260 12.69 6.90 36.83
N ALA A 261 12.40 8.13 37.24
CA ALA A 261 13.38 9.20 37.25
C ALA A 261 13.40 9.91 38.62
N GLY A 262 13.98 9.24 39.62
CA GLY A 262 14.43 9.86 40.88
C GLY A 262 13.34 10.28 41.87
N VAL A 263 13.75 10.38 43.14
CA VAL A 263 12.92 10.84 44.26
C VAL A 263 12.64 12.33 44.06
N GLY A 264 11.39 12.71 43.72
CA GLY A 264 11.01 14.11 43.61
C GLY A 264 9.78 14.45 42.75
N ASP A 265 9.41 13.59 41.80
CA ASP A 265 8.11 13.63 41.11
C ASP A 265 7.91 12.30 40.34
N PRO A 266 6.99 11.40 40.72
CA PRO A 266 6.70 10.18 39.98
C PRO A 266 5.58 10.44 38.96
N TRP A 267 5.92 10.55 37.69
CA TRP A 267 4.96 10.91 36.65
C TRP A 267 4.38 9.62 36.08
N CYS A 268 3.13 9.33 36.43
CA CYS A 268 2.27 8.66 35.47
C CYS A 268 2.17 9.58 34.24
N ARG A 269 2.96 9.29 33.20
CA ARG A 269 2.99 10.15 32.02
C ARG A 269 1.87 9.72 31.09
N ILE A 270 0.78 10.47 31.14
CA ILE A 270 -0.28 10.38 30.14
C ILE A 270 0.13 11.19 28.92
N THR A 271 0.33 10.50 27.80
CA THR A 271 0.69 11.11 26.52
C THR A 271 -0.53 11.00 25.61
N ARG A 272 -1.11 12.14 25.21
CA ARG A 272 -2.21 12.14 24.24
C ARG A 272 -1.67 11.77 22.86
N LEU A 273 -2.29 10.78 22.23
CA LEU A 273 -1.92 10.37 20.88
C LEU A 273 -2.31 11.48 19.88
N PRO A 274 -1.44 11.81 18.90
CA PRO A 274 -1.60 12.98 18.03
C PRO A 274 -2.80 12.94 17.08
N ARG A 275 -3.54 11.84 16.98
CA ARG A 275 -4.75 11.70 16.14
C ARG A 275 -6.05 11.55 16.93
N CYS A 276 -6.03 11.93 18.19
CA CYS A 276 -7.21 11.92 19.03
C CYS A 276 -7.76 13.34 19.25
N PRO A 277 -9.09 13.54 19.10
CA PRO A 277 -9.72 14.86 19.25
C PRO A 277 -9.54 15.45 20.66
#